data_AF-G4HD59-F1
#
_entry.id   AF-G4HD59-F1
#
_cell.length_a   1.000
_cell.length_b   1.000
_cell.length_c   1.000
_cell.angle_alpha   90.00
_cell.angle_beta   90.00
_cell.angle_gamma   90.00
#
_symmetry.space_group_name_H-M   'P 1'
#
loop_
_entity.id
_entity.type
_entity.pdbx_description
1 polymer ?
#
loop_
_entity_poly.entity_id
_entity_poly.type
_entity_poly.pdbx_seq_one_letter_code
_entity_poly.pdbx_strand_id
1 'polypeptide(L)'
;MLDDNLQFSSLPKSIELLFENDRLDVMKILCLTYAVSIKSKRYVSISEILFYFALVNYNLIQIFENTDYNTSPNLYFRFQERFKPLLITMVNLGLVEIKANISTKAEDIKVRVTKYGKVFFEEKNTLFFKKLQDRYLEVFDSVPYTIENLRRLREGKR
;
A
#
# COMPACT_ATOMS: atom_id res chain seq x y z
N MET A 1 49.23 -4.65 -0.66
CA MET A 1 48.21 -4.05 -1.55
C MET A 1 46.98 -4.93 -1.43
N LEU A 2 45.95 -4.45 -0.73
CA LEU A 2 44.70 -5.17 -0.55
C LEU A 2 43.78 -4.73 -1.69
N ASP A 3 43.37 -5.67 -2.53
CA ASP A 3 42.39 -5.45 -3.58
C ASP A 3 40.99 -5.33 -2.96
N ASP A 4 40.52 -4.10 -2.82
CA ASP A 4 39.12 -3.75 -2.51
C ASP A 4 38.24 -3.91 -3.75
N ASN A 5 37.77 -5.12 -4.02
CA ASN A 5 36.69 -5.37 -5.00
C ASN A 5 35.76 -6.48 -4.51
N LEU A 6 35.12 -6.30 -3.35
CA LEU A 6 33.92 -7.05 -3.03
C LEU A 6 32.70 -6.28 -3.53
N GLN A 7 32.33 -6.55 -4.78
CA GLN A 7 30.99 -6.28 -5.29
C GLN A 7 29.98 -6.99 -4.38
N PHE A 8 29.25 -6.23 -3.56
CA PHE A 8 28.02 -6.72 -2.94
C PHE A 8 26.92 -6.82 -4.00
N SER A 9 27.06 -7.76 -4.94
CA SER A 9 26.04 -7.99 -5.96
C SER A 9 25.03 -9.03 -5.45
N SER A 10 23.81 -8.55 -5.25
CA SER A 10 22.56 -9.29 -4.99
C SER A 10 22.48 -10.13 -3.71
N LEU A 11 21.49 -9.79 -2.88
CA LEU A 11 21.02 -10.66 -1.80
C LEU A 11 20.63 -12.04 -2.38
N PRO A 12 20.78 -13.14 -1.62
CA PRO A 12 20.32 -14.46 -2.06
C PRO A 12 18.85 -14.41 -2.47
N LYS A 13 18.50 -15.10 -3.56
CA LYS A 13 17.15 -15.03 -4.16
C LYS A 13 16.01 -15.43 -3.22
N SER A 14 16.29 -16.33 -2.28
CA SER A 14 15.37 -16.70 -1.19
C SER A 14 15.13 -15.55 -0.21
N ILE A 15 16.16 -14.75 0.07
CA ILE A 15 16.10 -13.54 0.90
C ILE A 15 15.40 -12.42 0.14
N GLU A 16 15.70 -12.24 -1.15
CA GLU A 16 15.00 -11.30 -2.04
C GLU A 16 13.49 -11.63 -2.12
N LEU A 17 13.12 -12.91 -2.27
CA LEU A 17 11.72 -13.38 -2.21
C LEU A 17 11.03 -13.16 -0.86
N LEU A 18 11.79 -13.14 0.23
CA LEU A 18 11.28 -12.83 1.57
C LEU A 18 11.08 -11.32 1.78
N PHE A 19 11.87 -10.48 1.11
CA PHE A 19 11.82 -9.02 1.21
C PHE A 19 10.94 -8.34 0.15
N GLU A 20 10.76 -8.95 -1.03
CA GLU A 20 9.97 -8.41 -2.15
C GLU A 20 8.97 -9.45 -2.65
N ASN A 21 7.94 -9.69 -1.84
CA ASN A 21 6.86 -10.60 -2.20
C ASN A 21 5.72 -9.83 -2.87
N ASP A 22 5.84 -9.58 -4.17
CA ASP A 22 4.83 -8.86 -4.96
C ASP A 22 3.43 -9.49 -4.84
N ARG A 23 3.35 -10.82 -4.67
CA ARG A 23 2.06 -11.51 -4.46
C ARG A 23 1.43 -11.11 -3.13
N LEU A 24 2.23 -11.04 -2.06
CA LEU A 24 1.78 -10.58 -0.76
C LEU A 24 1.37 -9.10 -0.82
N ASP A 25 2.14 -8.26 -1.52
CA ASP A 25 1.82 -6.84 -1.65
C ASP A 25 0.53 -6.63 -2.47
N VAL A 26 0.33 -7.38 -3.56
CA VAL A 26 -0.95 -7.44 -4.28
C VAL A 26 -2.08 -7.81 -3.34
N MET A 27 -1.91 -8.85 -2.51
CA MET A 27 -2.94 -9.25 -1.56
C MET A 27 -3.21 -8.21 -0.47
N LYS A 28 -2.18 -7.50 0.02
CA LYS A 28 -2.33 -6.40 0.98
C LYS A 28 -3.04 -5.19 0.38
N ILE A 29 -2.75 -4.85 -0.88
CA ILE A 29 -3.45 -3.78 -1.61
C ILE A 29 -4.90 -4.21 -1.89
N LEU A 30 -5.13 -5.47 -2.25
CA LEU A 30 -6.47 -6.01 -2.42
C LEU A 30 -7.26 -5.96 -1.11
N CYS A 31 -6.64 -6.33 0.01
CA CYS A 31 -7.21 -6.21 1.34
C CYS A 31 -7.63 -4.77 1.66
N LEU A 32 -6.77 -3.79 1.39
CA LEU A 32 -7.05 -2.37 1.60
C LEU A 32 -8.24 -1.92 0.73
N THR A 33 -8.20 -2.17 -0.57
CA THR A 33 -9.26 -1.76 -1.50
C THR A 33 -10.58 -2.47 -1.23
N TYR A 34 -10.53 -3.72 -0.77
CA TYR A 34 -11.68 -4.47 -0.28
C TYR A 34 -12.27 -3.84 0.99
N ALA A 35 -11.44 -3.50 1.98
CA ALA A 35 -11.87 -2.82 3.20
C ALA A 35 -12.56 -1.48 2.89
N VAL A 36 -12.01 -0.69 1.97
CA VAL A 36 -12.68 0.53 1.47
C VAL A 36 -14.05 0.18 0.90
N SER A 37 -14.14 -0.90 0.11
CA SER A 37 -15.39 -1.34 -0.54
C SER A 37 -16.50 -1.76 0.43
N ILE A 38 -16.14 -2.16 1.66
CA ILE A 38 -17.08 -2.49 2.74
C ILE A 38 -17.64 -1.21 3.35
N LYS A 39 -16.77 -0.24 3.68
CA LYS A 39 -17.19 1.08 4.21
C LYS A 39 -17.99 1.88 3.19
N SER A 40 -17.60 1.82 1.91
CA SER A 40 -18.24 2.59 0.84
C SER A 40 -18.02 1.93 -0.52
N LYS A 41 -19.02 1.95 -1.40
CA LYS A 41 -18.90 1.45 -2.79
C LYS A 41 -18.12 2.39 -3.73
N ARG A 42 -17.40 3.37 -3.18
CA ARG A 42 -16.68 4.40 -3.92
C ARG A 42 -15.40 3.88 -4.56
N TYR A 43 -14.87 4.65 -5.50
CA TYR A 43 -13.49 4.53 -5.93
C TYR A 43 -12.56 5.25 -4.95
N VAL A 44 -11.35 4.74 -4.79
CA VAL A 44 -10.26 5.28 -3.97
C VAL A 44 -9.14 5.76 -4.89
N SER A 45 -8.54 6.92 -4.63
CA SER A 45 -7.41 7.39 -5.45
C SER A 45 -6.14 6.59 -5.14
N ILE A 46 -5.20 6.54 -6.09
CA ILE A 46 -3.87 5.94 -5.84
C ILE A 46 -3.19 6.61 -4.63
N SER A 47 -3.25 7.93 -4.55
CA SER A 47 -2.72 8.69 -3.40
C SER A 47 -3.30 8.24 -2.06
N GLU A 48 -4.61 7.96 -2.01
CA GLU A 48 -5.29 7.49 -0.81
C GLU A 48 -4.92 6.03 -0.47
N ILE A 49 -4.76 5.16 -1.49
CA ILE A 49 -4.24 3.79 -1.28
C ILE A 49 -2.84 3.84 -0.68
N LEU A 50 -1.94 4.62 -1.28
CA LEU A 50 -0.56 4.76 -0.81
C LEU A 50 -0.51 5.28 0.63
N PHE A 51 -1.36 6.26 0.95
CA PHE A 51 -1.49 6.83 2.28
C PHE A 51 -1.81 5.74 3.31
N TYR A 52 -2.97 5.07 3.19
CA TYR A 52 -3.38 4.09 4.18
C TYR A 52 -2.50 2.84 4.19
N PHE A 53 -1.98 2.42 3.04
CA PHE A 53 -1.04 1.30 2.98
C PHE A 53 0.20 1.61 3.80
N ALA A 54 0.76 2.82 3.68
CA ALA A 54 1.95 3.22 4.40
C ALA A 54 1.68 3.35 5.91
N LEU A 55 0.52 3.89 6.32
CA LEU A 55 0.13 3.96 7.74
C LEU A 55 0.11 2.58 8.41
N VAL A 56 -0.49 1.60 7.73
CA VAL A 56 -0.73 0.27 8.32
C VAL A 56 0.46 -0.67 8.15
N ASN A 57 1.02 -0.80 6.94
CA ASN A 57 2.04 -1.81 6.65
C ASN A 57 3.45 -1.38 7.03
N TYR A 58 3.70 -0.07 7.12
CA TYR A 58 4.99 0.47 7.56
C TYR A 58 4.91 1.12 8.93
N ASN A 59 3.80 0.92 9.64
CA ASN A 59 3.56 1.43 10.98
C ASN A 59 3.72 2.97 11.08
N LEU A 60 3.49 3.69 9.98
CA LEU A 60 3.60 5.16 9.94
C LEU A 60 2.42 5.87 10.62
N ILE A 61 1.40 5.12 11.07
CA ILE A 61 0.33 5.65 11.91
C ILE A 61 0.86 6.36 13.18
N GLN A 62 2.03 5.94 13.67
CA GLN A 62 2.71 6.54 14.83
C GLN A 62 3.01 8.04 14.68
N ILE A 63 3.09 8.56 13.45
CA ILE A 63 3.19 10.01 13.16
C ILE A 63 1.98 10.78 13.72
N PHE A 64 0.82 10.12 13.80
CA PHE A 64 -0.45 10.69 14.24
C PHE A 64 -0.77 10.36 15.71
N GLU A 65 -0.15 9.34 16.28
CA GLU A 65 -0.36 8.89 17.67
C GLU A 65 0.54 9.61 18.70
N ASN A 66 1.24 10.68 18.29
CA ASN A 66 2.16 11.47 19.12
C ASN A 66 3.32 10.68 19.78
N THR A 67 3.55 9.43 19.42
CA THR A 67 4.67 8.63 19.92
C THR A 67 6.02 9.16 19.41
N ASP A 68 7.07 9.20 20.22
CA ASP A 68 8.45 9.66 19.85
C ASP A 68 9.19 8.70 18.88
N TYR A 69 8.44 8.07 17.98
CA TYR A 69 8.99 7.12 17.04
C TYR A 69 9.60 7.84 15.83
N ASN A 70 10.89 7.59 15.58
CA ASN A 70 11.56 8.00 14.36
C ASN A 70 11.04 7.18 13.18
N THR A 71 9.91 7.58 12.62
CA THR A 71 9.42 7.05 11.35
C THR A 71 10.25 7.62 10.21
N SER A 72 10.69 6.77 9.28
CA SER A 72 11.39 7.21 8.07
C SER A 72 10.39 7.44 6.93
N PRO A 73 10.11 8.70 6.51
CA PRO A 73 9.19 9.00 5.40
C PRO A 73 9.61 8.35 4.08
N ASN A 74 10.88 7.97 3.94
CA ASN A 74 11.41 7.21 2.79
C ASN A 74 10.60 5.93 2.50
N LEU A 75 9.97 5.31 3.51
CA LEU A 75 9.15 4.11 3.32
C LEU A 75 7.92 4.36 2.44
N TYR A 76 7.30 5.54 2.54
CA TYR A 76 6.19 5.94 1.67
C TYR A 76 6.66 6.04 0.22
N PHE A 77 7.78 6.72 -0.03
CA PHE A 77 8.30 6.94 -1.39
C PHE A 77 8.77 5.63 -2.04
N ARG A 78 9.45 4.76 -1.30
CA ARG A 78 9.84 3.42 -1.79
C ARG A 78 8.63 2.61 -2.26
N PHE A 79 7.54 2.65 -1.51
CA PHE A 79 6.33 1.94 -1.92
C PHE A 79 5.62 2.61 -3.10
N GLN A 80 5.60 3.94 -3.14
CA GLN A 80 5.05 4.68 -4.28
C GLN A 80 5.72 4.28 -5.60
N GLU A 81 7.03 4.08 -5.60
CA GLU A 81 7.78 3.62 -6.78
C GLU A 81 7.36 2.20 -7.22
N ARG A 82 7.21 1.29 -6.26
CA ARG A 82 6.81 -0.11 -6.53
C ARG A 82 5.31 -0.30 -6.77
N PHE A 83 4.46 0.67 -6.44
CA PHE A 83 3.01 0.50 -6.54
C PHE A 83 2.49 0.36 -7.98
N LYS A 84 3.09 1.06 -8.94
CA LYS A 84 2.64 1.06 -10.34
C LYS A 84 2.63 -0.34 -10.98
N PRO A 85 3.73 -1.12 -10.96
CA PRO A 85 3.72 -2.48 -11.52
C PRO A 85 2.74 -3.41 -10.78
N LEU A 86 2.56 -3.25 -9.47
CA LEU A 86 1.56 -4.00 -8.70
C LEU A 86 0.14 -3.68 -9.17
N LEU A 87 -0.19 -2.40 -9.37
CA LEU A 87 -1.50 -2.00 -9.87
C LEU A 87 -1.79 -2.55 -11.27
N ILE A 88 -0.81 -2.48 -12.18
CA ILE A 88 -0.93 -3.06 -13.53
C ILE A 88 -1.24 -4.56 -13.44
N THR A 89 -0.51 -5.27 -12.56
CA THR A 89 -0.74 -6.69 -12.30
C THR A 89 -2.17 -6.95 -11.79
N MET A 90 -2.65 -6.18 -10.82
CA MET A 90 -4.00 -6.33 -10.28
C MET A 90 -5.10 -6.09 -11.32
N VAL A 91 -4.91 -5.11 -12.22
CA VAL A 91 -5.83 -4.82 -13.32
C VAL A 91 -5.85 -5.98 -14.32
N ASN A 92 -4.68 -6.48 -14.73
CA ASN A 92 -4.56 -7.59 -15.67
C ASN A 92 -5.13 -8.90 -15.11
N LEU A 93 -5.07 -9.09 -13.79
CA LEU A 93 -5.71 -10.21 -13.10
C LEU A 93 -7.22 -10.02 -12.90
N GLY A 94 -7.79 -8.88 -13.30
CA GLY A 94 -9.22 -8.57 -13.14
C GLY A 94 -9.65 -8.33 -11.69
N LEU A 95 -8.71 -8.18 -10.75
CA LEU A 95 -8.99 -8.00 -9.32
C LEU A 95 -9.52 -6.59 -9.02
N VAL A 96 -9.03 -5.61 -9.76
CA VAL A 96 -9.42 -4.20 -9.62
C VAL A 96 -9.71 -3.60 -10.99
N GLU A 97 -10.51 -2.55 -10.97
CA GLU A 97 -10.79 -1.70 -12.13
C GLU A 97 -10.34 -0.26 -11.82
N ILE A 98 -9.96 0.45 -12.88
CA ILE A 98 -9.47 1.81 -12.81
C ILE A 98 -10.42 2.77 -13.51
N LYS A 99 -10.50 4.00 -12.99
CA LYS A 99 -11.22 5.12 -13.56
C LYS A 99 -10.27 6.31 -13.71
N ALA A 100 -9.87 6.58 -14.94
CA ALA A 100 -8.98 7.67 -15.32
C ALA A 100 -9.21 8.06 -16.79
N ASN A 101 -8.71 9.23 -17.17
CA ASN A 101 -8.59 9.68 -18.56
C ASN A 101 -7.17 10.19 -18.82
N ILE A 102 -6.87 10.59 -20.06
CA ILE A 102 -5.53 11.04 -20.46
C ILE A 102 -5.02 12.27 -19.70
N SER A 103 -5.93 13.10 -19.17
CA SER A 103 -5.60 14.29 -18.38
C SER A 103 -5.49 14.01 -16.87
N THR A 104 -5.79 12.78 -16.44
CA THR A 104 -5.77 12.40 -15.03
C THR A 104 -4.33 12.22 -14.57
N LYS A 105 -3.91 12.95 -13.52
CA LYS A 105 -2.61 12.75 -12.90
C LYS A 105 -2.52 11.35 -12.29
N ALA A 106 -1.33 10.77 -12.28
CA ALA A 106 -1.12 9.40 -11.79
C ALA A 106 -1.65 9.19 -10.36
N GLU A 107 -1.46 10.14 -9.46
CA GLU A 107 -1.92 10.04 -8.07
C GLU A 107 -3.44 10.17 -7.88
N ASP A 108 -4.14 10.71 -8.88
CA ASP A 108 -5.59 10.92 -8.89
C ASP A 108 -6.36 9.80 -9.61
N ILE A 109 -5.65 8.84 -10.21
CA ILE A 109 -6.26 7.65 -10.79
C ILE A 109 -7.07 6.95 -9.71
N LYS A 110 -8.33 6.66 -10.03
CA LYS A 110 -9.29 6.06 -9.12
C LYS A 110 -9.34 4.55 -9.33
N VAL A 111 -9.33 3.79 -8.25
CA VAL A 111 -9.30 2.33 -8.26
C VAL A 111 -10.48 1.80 -7.44
N ARG A 112 -11.04 0.67 -7.85
CA ARG A 112 -12.07 -0.05 -7.10
C ARG A 112 -11.89 -1.55 -7.29
N VAL A 113 -12.14 -2.33 -6.24
CA VAL A 113 -12.17 -3.80 -6.35
C VAL A 113 -13.36 -4.25 -7.21
N THR A 114 -13.12 -5.19 -8.14
CA THR A 114 -14.18 -5.76 -8.98
C THR A 114 -15.01 -6.78 -8.19
N LYS A 115 -16.12 -7.25 -8.75
CA LYS A 115 -16.86 -8.38 -8.17
C LYS A 115 -15.98 -9.63 -8.02
N TYR A 116 -15.19 -9.93 -9.06
CA TYR A 116 -14.25 -11.04 -9.04
C TYR A 116 -13.18 -10.87 -7.95
N GLY A 117 -12.59 -9.67 -7.84
CA GLY A 117 -11.59 -9.39 -6.81
C GLY A 117 -12.13 -9.54 -5.37
N LYS A 118 -13.40 -9.21 -5.14
CA LYS A 118 -14.06 -9.44 -3.84
C LYS A 118 -14.15 -10.92 -3.51
N VAL A 119 -14.70 -11.72 -4.42
CA VAL A 119 -14.83 -13.17 -4.26
C VAL A 119 -13.45 -13.81 -4.06
N PHE A 120 -12.47 -13.43 -4.91
CA PHE A 120 -11.10 -13.90 -4.81
C PHE A 120 -10.48 -13.59 -3.44
N PHE A 121 -10.69 -12.39 -2.90
CA PHE A 121 -10.18 -12.02 -1.59
C PHE A 121 -10.85 -12.83 -0.48
N GLU A 122 -12.18 -12.96 -0.51
CA GLU A 122 -12.96 -13.70 0.48
C GLU A 122 -12.56 -15.18 0.54
N GLU A 123 -12.31 -15.83 -0.61
CA GLU A 123 -11.85 -17.22 -0.69
C GLU A 123 -10.43 -17.43 -0.14
N LYS A 124 -9.58 -16.41 -0.21
CA LYS A 124 -8.18 -16.45 0.26
C LYS A 124 -7.99 -15.76 1.61
N ASN A 125 -9.07 -15.34 2.27
CA ASN A 125 -9.01 -14.56 3.49
C ASN A 125 -8.57 -15.43 4.67
N THR A 126 -7.27 -15.38 4.96
CA THR A 126 -6.70 -16.02 6.14
C THR A 126 -6.90 -15.16 7.39
N LEU A 127 -6.64 -15.72 8.57
CA LEU A 127 -6.65 -14.95 9.82
C LEU A 127 -5.74 -13.72 9.76
N PHE A 128 -4.62 -13.80 9.04
CA PHE A 128 -3.72 -12.67 8.82
C PHE A 128 -4.42 -11.53 8.08
N PHE A 129 -5.07 -11.83 6.95
CA PHE A 129 -5.75 -10.81 6.14
C PHE A 129 -7.00 -10.25 6.83
N LYS A 130 -7.70 -11.04 7.63
CA LYS A 130 -8.80 -10.54 8.47
C LYS A 130 -8.32 -9.51 9.49
N LYS A 131 -7.23 -9.80 10.22
CA LYS A 131 -6.63 -8.84 11.16
C LYS A 131 -6.13 -7.57 10.44
N LEU A 132 -5.53 -7.72 9.27
CA LEU A 132 -5.07 -6.59 8.46
C LEU A 132 -6.25 -5.73 7.98
N GLN A 133 -7.34 -6.35 7.55
CA GLN A 133 -8.57 -5.68 7.16
C GLN A 133 -9.16 -4.89 8.33
N ASP A 134 -9.28 -5.51 9.51
CA ASP A 134 -9.78 -4.84 10.72
C ASP A 134 -8.90 -3.62 11.05
N ARG A 135 -7.57 -3.77 10.95
CA ARG A 135 -6.63 -2.66 11.14
C ARG A 135 -6.86 -1.52 10.14
N TYR A 136 -7.07 -1.81 8.86
CA TYR A 136 -7.40 -0.75 7.90
C TYR A 136 -8.70 -0.02 8.25
N LEU A 137 -9.73 -0.76 8.65
CA LEU A 137 -11.02 -0.17 9.03
C LEU A 137 -10.88 0.76 10.24
N GLU A 138 -10.09 0.36 11.25
CA GLU A 138 -9.74 1.23 12.39
C GLU A 138 -9.03 2.51 11.94
N VAL A 139 -8.02 2.39 11.06
CA VAL A 139 -7.24 3.55 10.59
C VAL A 139 -8.10 4.50 9.74
N PHE A 140 -9.03 3.98 8.94
CA PHE A 140 -9.97 4.83 8.18
C PHE A 140 -10.80 5.73 9.10
N ASP A 141 -11.14 5.25 10.30
CA ASP A 141 -11.94 5.99 11.26
C ASP A 141 -11.09 6.94 12.11
N SER A 142 -9.81 6.61 12.38
CA SER A 142 -8.94 7.41 13.23
C SER A 142 -8.15 8.50 12.49
N VAL A 143 -7.71 8.23 11.25
CA VAL A 143 -6.84 9.14 10.49
C VAL A 143 -7.46 9.41 9.11
N PRO A 144 -8.20 10.51 8.93
CA PRO A 144 -8.82 10.79 7.64
C PRO A 144 -7.77 11.14 6.58
N TYR A 145 -8.01 10.69 5.35
CA TYR A 145 -7.24 11.10 4.19
C TYR A 145 -7.53 12.57 3.83
N THR A 146 -6.58 13.45 4.18
CA THR A 146 -6.61 14.89 3.86
C THR A 146 -5.27 15.33 3.28
N ILE A 147 -5.26 16.45 2.56
CA ILE A 147 -4.01 17.02 2.02
C ILE A 147 -3.00 17.29 3.14
N GLU A 148 -3.47 17.78 4.29
CA GLU A 148 -2.61 18.07 5.44
C GLU A 148 -2.02 16.79 6.05
N ASN A 149 -2.83 15.74 6.23
CA ASN A 149 -2.32 14.47 6.77
C ASN A 149 -1.36 13.78 5.79
N LEU A 150 -1.63 13.86 4.49
CA LEU A 150 -0.72 13.36 3.46
C LEU A 150 0.62 14.13 3.49
N ARG A 151 0.58 15.44 3.67
CA ARG A 151 1.77 16.29 3.83
C ARG A 151 2.58 15.87 5.06
N ARG A 152 1.92 15.72 6.21
CA ARG A 152 2.54 15.22 7.45
C ARG A 152 3.20 13.85 7.25
N LEU A 153 2.56 12.92 6.52
CA LEU A 153 3.12 11.61 6.23
C LEU A 153 4.40 11.70 5.38
N ARG A 154 4.42 12.58 4.37
CA ARG A 154 5.55 12.76 3.44
C ARG A 154 6.73 13.51 4.07
N GLU A 155 6.44 14.48 4.94
CA GLU A 155 7.47 15.31 5.60
C GLU A 155 8.01 14.70 6.90
N GLY A 156 7.26 13.81 7.56
CA GLY A 156 7.60 13.25 8.87
C GLY A 156 7.27 14.19 10.04
N LYS A 157 7.56 13.76 11.28
CA LYS A 157 7.52 14.66 12.45
C LYS A 157 8.61 15.73 12.30
N ARG A 158 8.24 17.00 12.42
CA ARG A 158 9.16 18.11 12.68
C ARG A 158 9.20 18.39 14.18
#